data_AF-A0A101TEC2-F1
#
_entry.id   AF-A0A101TEC2-F1
#
_cell.length_a   1.000
_cell.length_b   1.000
_cell.length_c   1.000
_cell.angle_alpha   90.00
_cell.angle_beta   90.00
_cell.angle_gamma   90.00
#
_symmetry.space_group_name_H-M   'P 1'
#
loop_
_entity.id
_entity.type
_entity.pdbx_description
1 polymer ?
#
loop_
_entity_poly.entity_id
_entity_poly.type
_entity_poly.pdbx_seq_one_letter_code
_entity_poly.pdbx_strand_id
1 'polypeptide(L)'
;MGFPPPGPVRVRGSLQAAFTAMAVVVAVALFASACATGGTGARDEGPAHADSVSGADASSSFAPTPTASASASAVPDRTEAVRLVKADPAVSGEVKRALKPCVSDDYPVDVSYGDLTGGPVDDIVVNVLSCGDAVSVASYVYREQGGAYHNVFKTEEPPVYAEIDRGYLVVTKQVYAKDDALSNPSSENVLSYQWVSGRFVQRYNTRTDYGTLGGDEESAAPDG
;
A
#
# COMPACT_ATOMS: atom_id res chain seq x y z
N MET A 1 24.71 67.95 34.32
CA MET A 1 25.92 68.60 33.77
C MET A 1 26.57 67.62 32.81
N GLY A 2 26.68 68.00 31.54
CA GLY A 2 27.19 67.14 30.48
C GLY A 2 28.71 67.13 30.39
N PHE A 3 29.24 66.08 29.74
CA PHE A 3 30.58 66.07 29.16
C PHE A 3 30.45 65.91 27.64
N PRO A 4 31.16 66.73 26.83
CA PRO A 4 31.16 66.63 25.37
C PRO A 4 32.13 65.54 24.86
N PRO A 5 32.04 65.14 23.57
CA PRO A 5 32.70 63.95 23.05
C PRO A 5 34.11 64.24 22.49
N PRO A 6 35.03 63.27 22.49
CA PRO A 6 36.17 63.27 21.57
C PRO A 6 35.77 62.69 20.21
N GLY A 7 36.14 63.41 19.14
CA GLY A 7 35.85 63.10 17.73
C GLY A 7 36.64 61.91 17.14
N PRO A 8 36.42 61.61 15.85
CA PRO A 8 36.83 60.35 15.26
C PRO A 8 38.29 60.39 14.80
N VAL A 9 39.05 59.36 15.13
CA VAL A 9 40.32 59.07 14.45
C VAL A 9 40.06 57.93 13.46
N ARG A 10 39.98 58.28 12.17
CA ARG A 10 40.14 57.30 11.09
C ARG A 10 41.63 57.10 10.87
N VAL A 11 42.12 55.87 11.04
CA VAL A 11 43.34 55.41 10.36
C VAL A 11 42.93 54.35 9.34
N ARG A 12 43.38 54.59 8.12
CA ARG A 12 43.01 53.93 6.88
C ARG A 12 44.12 52.94 6.54
N GLY A 13 43.76 51.68 6.42
CA GLY A 13 44.27 50.74 5.41
C GLY A 13 45.71 50.23 5.51
N SER A 14 45.82 48.91 5.72
CA SER A 14 46.75 48.04 4.99
C SER A 14 46.18 46.62 5.07
N LEU A 15 45.43 46.17 4.05
CA LEU A 15 45.93 45.26 3.02
C LEU A 15 46.13 43.81 3.54
N GLN A 16 45.04 43.04 3.47
CA GLN A 16 44.98 41.91 2.54
C GLN A 16 46.15 40.90 2.61
N ALA A 17 46.31 40.20 3.73
CA ALA A 17 47.18 39.02 3.81
C ALA A 17 46.92 38.17 5.09
N ALA A 18 45.69 37.70 5.31
CA ALA A 18 45.42 36.78 6.43
C ALA A 18 44.17 35.89 6.23
N PHE A 19 43.84 35.51 4.98
CA PHE A 19 42.68 34.67 4.68
C PHE A 19 43.02 33.32 4.03
N THR A 20 44.26 32.83 4.20
CA THR A 20 44.76 31.62 3.52
C THR A 20 45.48 30.64 4.44
N ALA A 21 45.07 30.52 5.71
CA ALA A 21 45.67 29.55 6.64
C ALA A 21 44.71 28.95 7.69
N MET A 22 43.40 28.88 7.40
CA MET A 22 42.39 28.23 8.24
C MET A 22 41.41 27.38 7.40
N ALA A 23 41.89 26.72 6.35
CA ALA A 23 41.05 25.89 5.46
C ALA A 23 41.60 24.48 5.17
N VAL A 24 42.69 24.06 5.84
CA VAL A 24 43.38 22.78 5.51
C VAL A 24 43.36 21.76 6.66
N VAL A 25 42.82 22.07 7.84
CA VAL A 25 42.87 21.15 9.01
C VAL A 25 41.51 20.56 9.42
N VAL A 26 40.44 20.78 8.64
CA VAL A 26 39.12 20.13 8.89
C VAL A 26 38.84 18.96 7.94
N ALA A 27 39.71 18.71 6.95
CA ALA A 27 39.43 17.76 5.86
C ALA A 27 39.95 16.32 6.07
N VAL A 28 40.52 15.95 7.23
CA VAL A 28 41.16 14.60 7.41
C VAL A 28 40.64 13.81 8.62
N ALA A 29 39.50 14.20 9.22
CA ALA A 29 38.96 13.51 10.42
C ALA A 29 37.53 12.96 10.26
N LEU A 30 37.01 12.82 9.04
CA LEU A 30 35.63 12.35 8.78
C LEU A 30 35.54 11.06 7.95
N PHE A 31 36.65 10.33 7.76
CA PHE A 31 36.69 9.07 6.99
C PHE A 31 37.22 7.89 7.81
N ALA A 32 36.57 7.55 8.91
CA ALA A 32 36.88 6.32 9.65
C ALA A 32 35.68 5.78 10.44
N SER A 33 34.69 5.18 9.75
CA SER A 33 33.89 4.04 10.24
C SER A 33 32.82 3.67 9.22
N ALA A 34 33.22 2.96 8.17
CA ALA A 34 32.33 2.11 7.38
C ALA A 34 32.66 0.64 7.68
N CYS A 35 31.65 -0.21 7.54
CA CYS A 35 31.61 -1.67 7.76
C CYS A 35 31.14 -2.12 9.15
N ALA A 36 29.82 -2.12 9.36
CA ALA A 36 29.15 -3.16 10.15
C ALA A 36 28.31 -4.00 9.18
N THR A 37 28.90 -5.09 8.70
CA THR A 37 28.24 -6.14 7.93
C THR A 37 27.43 -7.05 8.86
N GLY A 38 26.17 -7.30 8.49
CA GLY A 38 25.52 -8.60 8.72
C GLY A 38 24.88 -8.83 10.09
N GLY A 39 23.75 -8.16 10.36
CA GLY A 39 22.79 -8.68 11.32
C GLY A 39 21.89 -9.72 10.65
N THR A 40 22.23 -11.01 10.73
CA THR A 40 21.26 -12.08 10.41
C THR A 40 20.27 -12.17 11.57
N GLY A 41 19.23 -11.36 11.52
CA GLY A 41 18.09 -11.45 12.43
C GLY A 41 17.29 -12.71 12.12
N ALA A 42 17.76 -13.86 12.57
CA ALA A 42 16.88 -15.01 12.73
C ALA A 42 15.91 -14.65 13.87
N ARG A 43 14.67 -14.33 13.52
CA ARG A 43 13.59 -14.33 14.50
C ARG A 43 13.34 -15.78 14.87
N ASP A 44 13.72 -16.13 16.10
CA ASP A 44 13.38 -17.41 16.71
C ASP A 44 11.90 -17.34 17.11
N GLU A 45 11.03 -17.61 16.14
CA GLU A 45 9.60 -17.82 16.39
C GLU A 45 9.46 -19.21 17.03
N GLY A 46 9.43 -19.25 18.37
CA GLY A 46 9.22 -20.48 19.13
C GLY A 46 7.94 -21.23 18.70
N PRO A 47 7.84 -22.54 18.99
CA PRO A 47 6.82 -23.40 18.39
C PRO A 47 5.41 -22.90 18.66
N ALA A 48 4.62 -22.78 17.59
CA ALA A 48 3.21 -22.44 17.67
C ALA A 48 2.49 -23.50 18.52
N HIS A 49 1.92 -23.06 19.65
CA HIS A 49 1.04 -23.89 20.46
C HIS A 49 -0.20 -24.24 19.65
N ALA A 50 -0.27 -25.47 19.17
CA ALA A 50 -1.49 -26.07 18.65
C ALA A 50 -2.35 -26.55 19.82
N ASP A 51 -3.05 -25.62 20.49
CA ASP A 51 -4.12 -26.02 21.40
C ASP A 51 -5.34 -26.43 20.59
N SER A 52 -5.35 -27.73 20.37
CA SER A 52 -6.49 -28.53 19.94
C SER A 52 -7.54 -28.47 21.05
N VAL A 53 -8.57 -27.64 20.90
CA VAL A 53 -9.74 -27.72 21.78
C VAL A 53 -10.83 -28.51 21.06
N SER A 54 -10.68 -29.82 21.10
CA SER A 54 -11.79 -30.75 20.94
C SER A 54 -12.48 -30.94 22.28
N GLY A 55 -13.76 -30.58 22.32
CA GLY A 55 -14.77 -31.22 23.18
C GLY A 55 -15.15 -30.48 24.44
N ALA A 56 -16.33 -29.87 24.44
CA ALA A 56 -17.33 -30.10 25.49
C ALA A 56 -18.70 -29.59 25.03
N ASP A 57 -19.60 -30.53 24.77
CA ASP A 57 -21.03 -30.36 24.75
C ASP A 57 -21.52 -29.52 25.95
N ALA A 58 -22.20 -28.43 25.65
CA ALA A 58 -23.17 -27.83 26.56
C ALA A 58 -24.38 -27.41 25.73
N SER A 59 -25.38 -28.29 25.73
CA SER A 59 -26.75 -27.98 25.32
C SER A 59 -27.20 -26.66 25.95
N SER A 60 -27.46 -25.66 25.12
CA SER A 60 -28.39 -24.60 25.45
C SER A 60 -29.28 -24.38 24.24
N SER A 61 -30.46 -24.98 24.30
CA SER A 61 -31.55 -24.72 23.38
C SER A 61 -31.94 -23.25 23.47
N PHE A 62 -31.51 -22.45 22.49
CA PHE A 62 -32.16 -21.19 22.18
C PHE A 62 -32.38 -21.14 20.67
N ALA A 63 -33.62 -21.41 20.26
CA ALA A 63 -34.04 -21.23 18.88
C ALA A 63 -33.89 -19.74 18.52
N PRO A 64 -33.19 -19.36 17.44
CA PRO A 64 -33.23 -17.99 16.97
C PRO A 64 -34.60 -17.76 16.33
N THR A 65 -35.46 -17.06 17.05
CA THR A 65 -36.58 -16.35 16.43
C THR A 65 -35.97 -15.30 15.50
N PRO A 66 -36.34 -15.24 14.21
CA PRO A 66 -35.84 -14.20 13.32
C PRO A 66 -36.47 -12.86 13.73
N THR A 67 -35.82 -12.17 14.66
CA THR A 67 -36.15 -10.78 14.93
C THR A 67 -35.49 -9.97 13.82
N ALA A 68 -36.29 -9.65 12.80
CA ALA A 68 -36.01 -8.57 11.88
C ALA A 68 -35.93 -7.26 12.69
N SER A 69 -34.73 -6.96 13.21
CA SER A 69 -34.37 -5.62 13.69
C SER A 69 -33.54 -4.97 12.60
N ALA A 70 -34.20 -4.17 11.76
CA ALA A 70 -33.53 -3.11 11.02
C ALA A 70 -32.93 -2.16 12.06
N SER A 71 -31.63 -2.28 12.33
CA SER A 71 -30.93 -1.44 13.32
C SER A 71 -29.45 -1.36 12.97
N ALA A 72 -29.03 -0.13 12.67
CA ALA A 72 -27.67 0.34 12.35
C ALA A 72 -27.02 -0.29 11.11
N SER A 73 -26.57 0.55 10.19
CA SER A 73 -25.81 0.21 8.98
C SER A 73 -24.54 -0.56 9.32
N ALA A 74 -24.65 -1.87 9.53
CA ALA A 74 -23.48 -2.73 9.66
C ALA A 74 -22.74 -2.72 8.33
N VAL A 75 -21.42 -2.59 8.39
CA VAL A 75 -20.58 -2.72 7.20
C VAL A 75 -20.76 -4.15 6.66
N PRO A 76 -21.09 -4.32 5.36
CA PRO A 76 -21.25 -5.61 4.72
C PRO A 76 -20.12 -6.57 5.02
N ASP A 77 -20.47 -7.77 5.49
CA ASP A 77 -19.50 -8.85 5.64
C ASP A 77 -19.00 -9.34 4.27
N ARG A 78 -18.03 -10.26 4.27
CA ARG A 78 -17.45 -10.83 3.05
C ARG A 78 -18.50 -11.44 2.12
N THR A 79 -19.51 -12.12 2.65
CA THR A 79 -20.58 -12.76 1.87
C THR A 79 -21.48 -11.72 1.23
N GLU A 80 -21.79 -10.64 1.95
CA GLU A 80 -22.52 -9.51 1.42
C GLU A 80 -21.74 -8.71 0.38
N ALA A 81 -20.43 -8.54 0.56
CA ALA A 81 -19.56 -7.94 -0.44
C ALA A 81 -19.58 -8.72 -1.77
N VAL A 82 -19.57 -10.06 -1.73
CA VAL A 82 -19.77 -10.88 -2.94
C VAL A 82 -21.14 -10.63 -3.57
N ARG A 83 -22.20 -10.54 -2.75
CA ARG A 83 -23.55 -10.22 -3.25
C ARG A 83 -23.60 -8.84 -3.91
N LEU A 84 -22.93 -7.84 -3.34
CA LEU A 84 -22.80 -6.50 -3.92
C LEU A 84 -22.16 -6.55 -5.30
N VAL A 85 -20.97 -7.16 -5.44
CA VAL A 85 -20.26 -7.26 -6.73
C VAL A 85 -21.08 -8.02 -7.78
N LYS A 86 -21.78 -9.10 -7.38
CA LYS A 86 -22.63 -9.87 -8.31
C LYS A 86 -23.85 -9.08 -8.78
N ALA A 87 -24.48 -8.31 -7.88
CA ALA A 87 -25.66 -7.52 -8.18
C ALA A 87 -25.34 -6.24 -8.96
N ASP A 88 -24.13 -5.70 -8.80
CA ASP A 88 -23.72 -4.44 -9.40
C ASP A 88 -23.73 -4.49 -10.94
N PRO A 89 -24.54 -3.67 -11.62
CA PRO A 89 -24.61 -3.65 -13.08
C PRO A 89 -23.35 -3.08 -13.75
N ALA A 90 -22.50 -2.35 -13.02
CA ALA A 90 -21.24 -1.83 -13.54
C ALA A 90 -20.16 -2.91 -13.65
N VAL A 91 -20.30 -4.04 -12.94
CA VAL A 91 -19.35 -5.17 -12.97
C VAL A 91 -19.53 -5.95 -14.27
N SER A 92 -18.43 -6.22 -14.98
CA SER A 92 -18.51 -6.94 -16.26
C SER A 92 -18.98 -8.38 -16.09
N GLY A 93 -19.60 -8.92 -17.15
CA GLY A 93 -19.99 -10.32 -17.18
C GLY A 93 -18.81 -11.29 -17.05
N GLU A 94 -17.60 -10.87 -17.44
CA GLU A 94 -16.39 -11.67 -17.27
C GLU A 94 -16.01 -11.83 -15.80
N VAL A 95 -15.94 -10.73 -15.05
CA VAL A 95 -15.67 -10.80 -13.61
C VAL A 95 -16.77 -11.56 -12.88
N LYS A 96 -18.05 -11.36 -13.25
CA LYS A 96 -19.16 -12.14 -12.63
C LYS A 96 -19.05 -13.64 -12.88
N ARG A 97 -18.53 -14.07 -14.05
CA ARG A 97 -18.27 -15.49 -14.34
C ARG A 97 -17.05 -16.02 -13.58
N ALA A 98 -16.04 -15.19 -13.38
CA ALA A 98 -14.86 -15.53 -12.56
C ALA A 98 -15.20 -15.60 -11.06
N LEU A 99 -16.13 -14.76 -10.58
CA LEU A 99 -16.60 -14.70 -9.21
C LEU A 99 -17.60 -15.84 -8.90
N LYS A 100 -17.06 -17.06 -8.85
CA LYS A 100 -17.73 -18.29 -8.41
C LYS A 100 -16.98 -18.88 -7.21
N PRO A 101 -17.62 -19.71 -6.38
CA PRO A 101 -16.93 -20.41 -5.32
C PRO A 101 -15.78 -21.25 -5.88
N CYS A 102 -14.63 -21.23 -5.20
CA CYS A 102 -13.46 -22.02 -5.58
C CYS A 102 -13.47 -23.38 -4.90
N VAL A 103 -13.80 -23.40 -3.61
CA VAL A 103 -13.94 -24.61 -2.78
C VAL A 103 -15.20 -24.45 -1.96
N SER A 104 -16.12 -25.41 -2.06
CA SER A 104 -17.43 -25.34 -1.38
C SER A 104 -18.15 -24.03 -1.69
N ASP A 105 -18.41 -23.21 -0.67
CA ASP A 105 -19.10 -21.91 -0.77
C ASP A 105 -18.15 -20.72 -0.66
N ASP A 106 -16.83 -20.94 -0.60
CA ASP A 106 -15.83 -19.89 -0.44
C ASP A 106 -15.51 -19.21 -1.78
N TYR A 107 -15.75 -17.91 -1.83
CA TYR A 107 -15.46 -17.06 -2.97
C TYR A 107 -14.02 -16.51 -2.92
N PRO A 108 -13.36 -16.35 -4.08
CA PRO A 108 -12.02 -15.77 -4.17
C PRO A 108 -12.12 -14.25 -4.11
N VAL A 109 -12.49 -13.72 -2.96
CA VAL A 109 -12.48 -12.28 -2.71
C VAL A 109 -11.62 -11.95 -1.51
N ASP A 110 -10.91 -10.84 -1.63
CA ASP A 110 -10.28 -10.16 -0.52
C ASP A 110 -11.02 -8.83 -0.28
N VAL A 111 -11.33 -8.54 0.98
CA VAL A 111 -12.21 -7.44 1.37
C VAL A 111 -11.53 -6.63 2.47
N SER A 112 -11.35 -5.35 2.20
CA SER A 112 -10.80 -4.39 3.15
C SER A 112 -11.82 -3.28 3.43
N TYR A 113 -11.75 -2.71 4.63
CA TYR A 113 -12.68 -1.70 5.11
C TYR A 113 -11.91 -0.47 5.60
N GLY A 114 -12.39 0.73 5.31
CA GLY A 114 -11.83 1.96 5.86
C GLY A 114 -12.36 3.23 5.21
N ASP A 115 -11.97 4.37 5.75
CA ASP A 115 -12.38 5.68 5.25
C ASP A 115 -11.56 6.10 4.01
N LEU A 116 -12.20 6.11 2.85
CA LEU A 116 -11.67 6.65 1.60
C LEU A 116 -12.45 7.88 1.12
N THR A 117 -13.73 7.98 1.49
CA THR A 117 -14.67 8.93 0.89
C THR A 117 -15.28 9.93 1.89
N GLY A 118 -14.86 9.90 3.15
CA GLY A 118 -15.31 10.77 4.24
C GLY A 118 -16.77 10.50 4.65
N GLY A 119 -17.24 9.27 4.47
CA GLY A 119 -18.58 8.83 4.82
C GLY A 119 -18.77 8.61 6.33
N PRO A 120 -20.03 8.50 6.81
CA PRO A 120 -20.31 8.14 8.20
C PRO A 120 -20.05 6.66 8.52
N VAL A 121 -19.83 5.83 7.49
CA VAL A 121 -19.57 4.39 7.55
C VAL A 121 -18.37 4.09 6.65
N ASP A 122 -17.58 3.09 7.01
CA ASP A 122 -16.41 2.67 6.24
C ASP A 122 -16.78 2.33 4.78
N ASP A 123 -15.89 2.71 3.87
CA ASP A 123 -15.93 2.24 2.49
C ASP A 123 -15.39 0.81 2.42
N ILE A 124 -15.82 0.06 1.40
CA ILE A 124 -15.42 -1.33 1.18
C ILE A 124 -14.58 -1.39 -0.08
N VAL A 125 -13.35 -1.91 0.04
CA VAL A 125 -12.53 -2.31 -1.11
C VAL A 125 -12.73 -3.81 -1.31
N VAL A 126 -13.15 -4.22 -2.51
CA VAL A 126 -13.32 -5.63 -2.88
C VAL A 126 -12.38 -5.96 -4.02
N ASN A 127 -11.41 -6.82 -3.76
CA ASN A 127 -10.54 -7.42 -4.76
C ASN A 127 -11.10 -8.80 -5.14
N VAL A 128 -11.47 -9.00 -6.40
CA VAL A 128 -11.82 -10.33 -6.93
C VAL A 128 -10.54 -11.00 -7.38
N LEU A 129 -10.34 -12.24 -6.95
CA LEU A 129 -9.16 -13.04 -7.22
C LEU A 129 -9.50 -14.23 -8.12
N SER A 130 -8.51 -14.76 -8.81
CA SER A 130 -8.58 -16.08 -9.43
C SER A 130 -8.52 -17.19 -8.37
N CYS A 131 -9.22 -18.31 -8.61
CA CYS A 131 -9.25 -19.42 -7.65
C CYS A 131 -7.92 -20.16 -7.48
N GLY A 132 -7.07 -20.19 -8.51
CA GLY A 132 -5.90 -21.06 -8.53
C GLY A 132 -4.66 -20.44 -7.89
N ASP A 133 -4.39 -19.20 -8.24
CA ASP A 133 -3.14 -18.47 -7.96
C ASP A 133 -3.38 -17.16 -7.19
N ALA A 134 -4.62 -16.90 -6.76
CA ALA A 134 -5.01 -15.71 -6.01
C ALA A 134 -4.63 -14.38 -6.69
N VAL A 135 -4.48 -14.40 -8.01
CA VAL A 135 -4.20 -13.21 -8.82
C VAL A 135 -5.46 -12.37 -8.89
N SER A 136 -5.35 -11.10 -8.48
CA SER A 136 -6.50 -10.22 -8.52
C SER A 136 -6.84 -9.79 -9.94
N VAL A 137 -8.10 -10.04 -10.32
CA VAL A 137 -8.65 -9.79 -11.65
C VAL A 137 -9.41 -8.48 -11.75
N ALA A 138 -9.88 -7.96 -10.62
CA ALA A 138 -10.62 -6.72 -10.55
C ALA A 138 -10.65 -6.18 -9.13
N SER A 139 -10.77 -4.85 -9.01
CA SER A 139 -10.94 -4.15 -7.74
C SER A 139 -12.07 -3.14 -7.82
N TYR A 140 -12.84 -3.05 -6.74
CA TYR A 140 -13.99 -2.16 -6.61
C TYR A 140 -13.95 -1.41 -5.29
N VAL A 141 -14.48 -0.18 -5.26
CA VAL A 141 -14.79 0.54 -4.02
C VAL A 141 -16.29 0.78 -3.93
N TYR A 142 -16.87 0.38 -2.82
CA TYR A 142 -18.26 0.63 -2.48
C TYR A 142 -18.36 1.60 -1.31
N ARG A 143 -19.20 2.61 -1.46
CA ARG A 143 -19.48 3.64 -0.45
C ARG A 143 -20.94 3.54 0.01
N GLU A 144 -21.18 3.72 1.30
CA GLU A 144 -22.54 3.88 1.83
C GLU A 144 -23.16 5.23 1.41
N GLN A 145 -24.35 5.17 0.82
CA GLN A 145 -25.20 6.32 0.54
C GLN A 145 -26.68 5.95 0.65
N GLY A 146 -27.36 6.54 1.64
CA GLY A 146 -28.82 6.43 1.78
C GLY A 146 -29.30 5.04 2.21
N GLY A 147 -28.51 4.33 3.00
CA GLY A 147 -28.77 2.98 3.50
C GLY A 147 -28.31 1.86 2.55
N ALA A 148 -27.61 2.18 1.47
CA ALA A 148 -27.13 1.20 0.49
C ALA A 148 -25.70 1.49 0.05
N TYR A 149 -24.96 0.45 -0.32
CA TYR A 149 -23.61 0.57 -0.84
C TYR A 149 -23.64 0.73 -2.36
N HIS A 150 -22.92 1.73 -2.86
CA HIS A 150 -22.85 2.06 -4.29
C HIS A 150 -21.41 2.01 -4.77
N ASN A 151 -21.20 1.50 -5.97
CA ASN A 151 -19.89 1.46 -6.61
C ASN A 151 -19.44 2.89 -6.98
N VAL A 152 -18.29 3.29 -6.48
CA VAL A 152 -17.67 4.60 -6.72
C VAL A 152 -16.28 4.51 -7.36
N PHE A 153 -15.75 3.29 -7.52
CA PHE A 153 -14.50 3.01 -8.22
C PHE A 153 -14.51 1.60 -8.77
N LYS A 154 -13.93 1.44 -9.96
CA LYS A 154 -13.83 0.17 -10.67
C LYS A 154 -12.54 0.10 -11.48
N THR A 155 -11.87 -1.05 -11.43
CA THR A 155 -10.80 -1.43 -12.36
C THR A 155 -10.86 -2.94 -12.62
N GLU A 156 -10.89 -3.36 -13.89
CA GLU A 156 -11.04 -4.78 -14.31
C GLU A 156 -9.97 -5.17 -15.33
N GLU A 157 -8.77 -4.60 -15.20
CA GLU A 157 -7.63 -4.89 -16.06
C GLU A 157 -6.63 -5.77 -15.29
N PRO A 158 -6.75 -7.10 -15.35
CA PRO A 158 -5.86 -8.02 -14.65
C PRO A 158 -4.41 -7.95 -15.15
N PRO A 159 -3.41 -8.17 -14.27
CA PRO A 159 -3.54 -8.27 -12.82
C PRO A 159 -3.61 -6.87 -12.18
N VAL A 160 -4.61 -6.66 -11.34
CA VAL A 160 -4.83 -5.39 -10.63
C VAL A 160 -5.26 -5.66 -9.21
N TYR A 161 -4.67 -4.95 -8.25
CA TYR A 161 -5.02 -5.07 -6.84
C TYR A 161 -5.16 -3.68 -6.21
N ALA A 162 -6.10 -3.53 -5.28
CA ALA A 162 -6.35 -2.26 -4.62
C ALA A 162 -6.29 -2.38 -3.09
N GLU A 163 -5.70 -1.39 -2.46
CA GLU A 163 -5.47 -1.32 -1.02
C GLU A 163 -5.82 0.07 -0.48
N ILE A 164 -6.06 0.14 0.82
CA ILE A 164 -6.24 1.41 1.54
C ILE A 164 -4.90 1.76 2.20
N ASP A 165 -4.26 2.84 1.75
CA ASP A 165 -3.06 3.40 2.40
C ASP A 165 -3.30 4.85 2.81
N ARG A 166 -3.34 5.13 4.12
CA ARG A 166 -3.40 6.50 4.68
C ARG A 166 -4.46 7.41 4.02
N GLY A 167 -5.66 6.86 3.77
CA GLY A 167 -6.78 7.58 3.15
C GLY A 167 -6.69 7.72 1.61
N TYR A 168 -5.72 7.06 0.99
CA TYR A 168 -5.65 6.87 -0.45
C TYR A 168 -6.12 5.48 -0.82
N LEU A 169 -6.83 5.38 -1.94
CA LEU A 169 -6.99 4.12 -2.64
C LEU A 169 -5.72 3.93 -3.48
N VAL A 170 -4.90 2.94 -3.15
CA VAL A 170 -3.69 2.60 -3.89
C VAL A 170 -3.99 1.40 -4.78
N VAL A 171 -3.78 1.56 -6.08
CA VAL A 171 -4.02 0.52 -7.08
C VAL A 171 -2.69 0.14 -7.73
N THR A 172 -2.33 -1.13 -7.59
CA THR A 172 -1.14 -1.71 -8.21
C THR A 172 -1.55 -2.49 -9.44
N LYS A 173 -0.90 -2.19 -10.58
CA LYS A 173 -1.11 -2.89 -11.85
C LYS A 173 0.23 -3.43 -12.35
N GLN A 174 0.32 -4.74 -12.58
CA GLN A 174 1.49 -5.29 -13.26
C GLN A 174 1.37 -5.08 -14.77
N VAL A 175 2.49 -4.90 -15.43
CA VAL A 175 2.58 -4.59 -16.86
C VAL A 175 3.52 -5.59 -17.51
N TYR A 176 2.98 -6.26 -18.52
CA TYR A 176 3.66 -7.30 -19.28
C TYR A 176 4.06 -6.76 -20.67
N ALA A 177 5.33 -6.94 -21.03
CA ALA A 177 5.78 -6.83 -22.41
C ALA A 177 5.32 -8.04 -23.24
N LYS A 178 5.50 -7.96 -24.57
CA LYS A 178 5.00 -8.96 -25.53
C LYS A 178 5.42 -10.40 -25.21
N ASP A 179 6.61 -10.58 -24.64
CA ASP A 179 7.26 -11.87 -24.45
C ASP A 179 7.45 -12.22 -22.96
N ASP A 180 6.77 -11.49 -22.07
CA ASP A 180 6.85 -11.77 -20.63
C ASP A 180 6.14 -13.09 -20.29
N ALA A 181 6.79 -13.87 -19.43
CA ALA A 181 6.13 -14.98 -18.77
C ALA A 181 5.08 -14.44 -17.79
N LEU A 182 3.97 -15.17 -17.57
CA LEU A 182 2.95 -14.78 -16.59
C LEU A 182 3.53 -14.54 -15.19
N SER A 183 4.55 -15.28 -14.80
CA SER A 183 5.25 -15.15 -13.52
C SER A 183 6.28 -14.01 -13.47
N ASN A 184 6.55 -13.33 -14.58
CA ASN A 184 7.61 -12.33 -14.69
C ASN A 184 7.16 -11.10 -15.48
N PRO A 185 6.38 -10.19 -14.85
CA PRO A 185 6.06 -8.91 -15.45
C PRO A 185 7.33 -8.08 -15.70
N SER A 186 7.31 -7.23 -16.72
CA SER A 186 8.38 -6.27 -17.00
C SER A 186 8.36 -5.05 -16.09
N SER A 187 7.18 -4.65 -15.62
CA SER A 187 7.06 -3.46 -14.76
C SER A 187 5.77 -3.49 -13.94
N GLU A 188 5.65 -2.56 -13.01
CA GLU A 188 4.41 -2.26 -12.31
C GLU A 188 4.11 -0.76 -12.32
N ASN A 189 2.83 -0.41 -12.22
CA ASN A 189 2.39 0.95 -11.90
C ASN A 189 1.66 0.93 -10.57
N VAL A 190 2.06 1.84 -9.67
CA VAL A 190 1.38 2.11 -8.40
C VAL A 190 0.67 3.46 -8.51
N LEU A 191 -0.65 3.42 -8.48
CA LEU A 191 -1.54 4.55 -8.73
C LEU A 191 -2.26 4.90 -7.43
N SER A 192 -2.03 6.09 -6.88
CA SER A 192 -2.73 6.55 -5.67
C SER A 192 -3.86 7.49 -6.05
N TYR A 193 -5.06 7.20 -5.58
CA TYR A 193 -6.26 8.00 -5.79
C TYR A 193 -6.76 8.60 -4.50
N GLN A 194 -7.29 9.81 -4.60
CA GLN A 194 -7.95 10.50 -3.50
C GLN A 194 -9.38 10.85 -3.88
N TRP A 195 -10.31 10.70 -2.95
CA TRP A 195 -11.68 11.15 -3.13
C TRP A 195 -11.77 12.67 -3.14
N VAL A 196 -12.23 13.24 -4.26
CA VAL A 196 -12.47 14.69 -4.39
C VAL A 196 -13.75 14.93 -5.16
N SER A 197 -14.63 15.70 -4.54
CA SER A 197 -15.89 16.17 -5.15
C SER A 197 -16.73 15.03 -5.74
N GLY A 198 -16.86 13.92 -5.01
CA GLY A 198 -17.73 12.81 -5.42
C GLY A 198 -17.09 11.77 -6.34
N ARG A 199 -15.77 11.78 -6.53
CA ARG A 199 -15.07 10.78 -7.34
C ARG A 199 -13.62 10.59 -6.89
N PHE A 200 -13.05 9.43 -7.20
CA PHE A 200 -11.60 9.22 -7.08
C PHE A 200 -10.85 9.96 -8.19
N VAL A 201 -9.83 10.71 -7.81
CA VAL A 201 -8.92 11.39 -8.73
C VAL A 201 -7.51 10.94 -8.43
N GLN A 202 -6.80 10.49 -9.46
CA GLN A 202 -5.40 10.10 -9.34
C GLN A 202 -4.56 11.29 -8.86
N ARG A 203 -3.69 11.05 -7.88
CA ARG A 203 -2.78 12.03 -7.28
C ARG A 203 -1.34 11.70 -7.61
N TYR A 204 -1.00 10.41 -7.52
CA TYR A 204 0.34 9.90 -7.74
C TYR A 204 0.31 8.71 -8.69
N ASN A 205 1.39 8.57 -9.45
CA ASN A 205 1.67 7.43 -10.31
C ASN A 205 3.17 7.19 -10.27
N THR A 206 3.56 6.01 -9.80
CA THR A 206 4.94 5.55 -9.83
C THR A 206 5.01 4.32 -10.71
N ARG A 207 5.94 4.32 -11.66
CA ARG A 207 6.26 3.14 -12.45
C ARG A 207 7.61 2.58 -12.00
N THR A 208 7.65 1.28 -11.76
CA THR A 208 8.89 0.54 -11.48
C THR A 208 9.11 -0.43 -12.62
N ASP A 209 10.20 -0.26 -13.37
CA ASP A 209 10.66 -1.24 -14.34
C ASP A 209 11.50 -2.29 -13.60
N TYR A 210 11.15 -3.57 -13.76
CA TYR A 210 11.92 -4.66 -13.20
C TYR A 210 13.13 -4.91 -14.10
N GLY A 211 14.34 -4.76 -13.55
CA GLY A 211 15.56 -5.07 -14.27
C GLY A 211 15.70 -6.57 -14.47
N THR A 212 16.22 -6.99 -15.63
CA THR A 212 16.73 -8.35 -15.77
C THR A 212 17.92 -8.49 -14.81
N LEU A 213 17.87 -9.45 -13.89
CA LEU A 213 19.05 -9.83 -13.10
C LEU A 213 20.08 -10.45 -14.06
N GLY A 214 20.84 -9.60 -14.75
CA GLY A 214 22.01 -9.98 -15.51
C GLY A 214 23.12 -10.33 -14.55
N GLY A 215 23.32 -11.63 -14.33
CA GLY A 215 24.61 -12.13 -13.87
C GLY A 215 25.68 -11.89 -14.93
N ASP A 216 26.92 -11.78 -14.45
CA ASP A 216 28.18 -11.78 -15.21
C ASP A 216 28.67 -10.43 -15.76
N GLU A 217 28.87 -9.46 -14.87
CA GLU A 217 30.16 -8.74 -14.89
C GLU A 217 31.04 -9.31 -13.77
N GLU A 218 31.73 -10.41 -14.09
CA GLU A 218 32.97 -10.82 -13.41
C GLU A 218 33.92 -9.61 -13.51
N SER A 219 33.96 -8.81 -12.44
CA SER A 219 34.94 -7.75 -12.28
C SER A 219 36.32 -8.42 -12.30
N ALA A 220 37.00 -8.37 -13.44
CA ALA A 220 38.36 -8.87 -13.59
C ALA A 220 39.23 -8.33 -12.44
N ALA A 221 39.80 -9.23 -11.65
CA ALA A 221 40.74 -8.88 -10.60
C ALA A 221 41.98 -8.24 -11.25
N PRO A 222 42.55 -7.16 -10.67
CA PRO A 222 43.76 -6.56 -11.22
C PRO A 222 44.93 -7.53 -11.08
N ASP A 223 45.67 -7.74 -12.17
CA ASP A 223 46.93 -8.48 -12.17
C ASP A 223 47.94 -7.79 -11.24
N GLY A 224 48.56 -8.58 -10.35
CA GLY A 224 49.56 -8.15 -9.38
C GLY A 224 50.96 -7.99 -9.96
#